data_AF-A0A7K4CKA5-F1
#
_entry.id   AF-A0A7K4CKA5-F1
#
_cell.length_a   1.000
_cell.length_b   1.000
_cell.length_c   1.000
_cell.angle_alpha   90.00
_cell.angle_beta   90.00
_cell.angle_gamma   90.00
#
_symmetry.space_group_name_H-M   'P 1'
#
loop_
_entity.id
_entity.type
_entity.pdbx_description
1 polymer ?
#
loop_
_entity_poly.entity_id
_entity_poly.type
_entity_poly.pdbx_seq_one_letter_code
_entity_poly.pdbx_strand_id
1 'polypeptide(L)' 'MKKGRLVLPSDIWRKLGINAADEFFVQELESDSLVLKGVNLRALMQDIIEKARNVDMDRLENEIEEEANRLARRKYKILD' A
#
# COMPACT_ATOMS: atom_id res chain seq x y z
N MET A 1 20.74 -4.59 -23.22
CA MET A 1 19.94 -3.84 -22.23
C MET A 1 20.36 -4.24 -20.82
N LYS A 2 21.04 -3.37 -20.08
CA LYS A 2 21.32 -3.59 -18.66
C LYS A 2 20.00 -3.43 -17.90
N LYS A 3 19.34 -4.54 -17.56
CA LYS A 3 18.13 -4.55 -16.73
C LYS A 3 18.43 -3.80 -15.43
N GLY A 4 17.58 -2.86 -15.01
CA GLY A 4 17.70 -2.03 -13.81
C GLY A 4 17.73 -2.84 -12.51
N ARG A 5 18.80 -3.61 -12.31
CA ARG A 5 19.06 -4.46 -11.16
C ARG A 5 20.02 -3.71 -10.25
N LEU A 6 19.59 -3.43 -9.04
CA LEU A 6 20.43 -2.92 -7.97
C LEU A 6 20.97 -4.12 -7.19
N VAL A 7 22.29 -4.17 -6.96
CA VAL A 7 22.90 -5.18 -6.08
C VAL A 7 23.15 -4.51 -4.74
N LEU A 8 22.52 -5.02 -3.70
CA LEU A 8 22.79 -4.55 -2.33
C LEU A 8 24.12 -5.13 -1.84
N PRO A 9 24.98 -4.33 -1.19
CA PRO A 9 26.18 -4.79 -0.49
C PRO A 9 25.90 -5.92 0.52
N SER A 10 26.81 -6.90 0.61
CA SER A 10 26.62 -8.13 1.40
C SER A 10 26.48 -7.91 2.91
N ASP A 11 27.04 -6.82 3.42
CA ASP A 11 26.86 -6.35 4.80
C ASP A 11 25.41 -5.94 5.08
N ILE A 12 24.72 -5.32 4.11
CA ILE A 12 23.29 -4.97 4.23
C ILE A 12 22.44 -6.25 4.25
N TRP A 13 22.71 -7.20 3.35
CA TRP A 13 22.04 -8.52 3.35
C TRP A 13 22.11 -9.18 4.73
N ARG A 14 23.31 -9.24 5.32
CA ARG A 14 23.54 -9.87 6.63
C ARG A 14 22.89 -9.08 7.77
N LYS A 15 22.99 -7.75 7.76
CA LYS A 15 22.43 -6.90 8.83
C LYS A 15 20.90 -6.98 8.87
N LEU A 16 20.26 -7.06 7.71
CA LEU A 16 18.81 -7.10 7.58
C LEU A 16 18.25 -8.54 7.52
N GLY A 17 19.13 -9.55 7.52
CA GLY A 17 18.72 -10.96 7.46
C GLY A 17 18.02 -11.34 6.16
N ILE A 18 18.30 -10.62 5.08
CA ILE A 18 17.63 -10.80 3.79
C ILE A 18 18.20 -12.04 3.09
N ASN A 19 17.32 -12.81 2.45
CA ASN A 19 17.65 -13.94 1.59
C ASN A 19 17.23 -13.68 0.15
N ALA A 20 17.85 -14.38 -0.80
CA ALA A 20 17.59 -14.16 -2.23
C ALA A 20 16.12 -14.44 -2.65
N ALA A 21 15.38 -15.18 -1.83
CA ALA A 21 13.97 -15.50 -2.04
C ALA A 21 13.01 -14.51 -1.35
N ASP A 22 13.52 -13.54 -0.58
CA ASP A 22 12.68 -12.57 0.10
C ASP A 22 12.09 -11.57 -0.89
N GLU A 23 10.82 -11.24 -0.69
CA GLU A 23 10.07 -10.32 -1.53
C GLU A 23 9.99 -8.93 -0.88
N PHE A 24 10.06 -7.88 -1.70
CA PHE A 24 10.10 -6.50 -1.24
C PHE A 24 9.12 -5.63 -2.03
N PHE A 25 8.45 -4.71 -1.33
CA PHE A 25 7.85 -3.55 -1.98
C PHE A 25 8.88 -2.46 -2.14
N VAL A 26 8.88 -1.84 -3.31
CA VAL A 26 9.67 -0.65 -3.62
C VAL A 26 8.73 0.54 -3.67
N GLN A 27 8.97 1.56 -2.84
CA GLN A 27 8.21 2.79 -2.85
C GLN A 27 9.16 3.99 -2.91
N GLU A 28 8.81 5.00 -3.69
CA GLU A 28 9.48 6.31 -3.67
C GLU A 28 8.93 7.12 -2.49
N LEU A 29 9.82 7.61 -1.62
CA LEU A 29 9.44 8.42 -0.47
C LEU A 29 9.50 9.92 -0.81
N GLU A 30 10.54 10.30 -1.56
CA GLU A 30 10.84 11.64 -2.07
C GLU A 30 11.59 11.48 -3.39
N SER A 31 11.78 12.57 -4.15
CA SER A 31 12.37 12.56 -5.50
C SER A 31 13.73 11.86 -5.61
N ASP A 32 14.46 11.71 -4.49
CA ASP A 32 15.80 11.12 -4.44
C ASP A 32 15.91 9.88 -3.53
N SER A 33 14.79 9.32 -3.05
CA SER A 33 14.82 8.21 -2.06
C SER A 33 13.84 7.08 -2.37
N LEU A 34 14.36 5.86 -2.39
CA LEU A 34 13.59 4.62 -2.50
C LEU A 34 13.63 3.86 -1.18
N VAL A 35 12.46 3.38 -0.74
CA VAL A 35 12.32 2.49 0.40
C VAL A 35 12.03 1.07 -0.09
N LEU A 36 12.81 0.13 0.44
CA LEU A 36 12.58 -1.31 0.31
C LEU A 36 11.97 -1.83 1.60
N LYS A 37 10.71 -2.28 1.54
CA LYS A 37 10.02 -2.88 2.69
C LYS A 37 9.88 -4.38 2.45
N GLY A 38 10.38 -5.20 3.38
CA GLY A 38 10.21 -6.65 3.33
C GLY A 38 8.74 -7.04 3.43
N VAL A 39 8.32 -8.02 2.64
CA VAL A 39 6.93 -8.45 2.51
C VAL A 39 6.84 -9.95 2.69
N ASN A 40 5.92 -10.38 3.54
CA ASN A 40 5.42 -11.75 3.51
C ASN A 40 4.16 -11.77 2.64
N LEU A 41 4.32 -12.06 1.35
CA LEU A 41 3.21 -11.98 0.38
C LEU A 41 2.08 -12.93 0.75
N ARG A 42 2.40 -14.11 1.29
CA ARG A 42 1.39 -15.07 1.77
C ARG A 42 0.52 -14.48 2.87
N ALA A 43 1.13 -13.86 3.88
CA ALA A 43 0.40 -13.23 4.97
C ALA A 43 -0.43 -12.03 4.46
N LEU A 44 0.14 -11.22 3.55
CA LEU A 44 -0.57 -10.11 2.94
C LEU A 44 -1.80 -10.56 2.14
N MET A 45 -1.65 -11.61 1.33
CA MET A 45 -2.77 -12.15 0.54
C MET A 45 -3.85 -12.74 1.46
N GLN A 46 -3.47 -13.43 2.54
CA GLN A 46 -4.42 -13.93 3.53
C GLN A 46 -5.20 -12.80 4.20
N ASP A 47 -4.52 -11.74 4.64
CA ASP A 47 -5.14 -10.56 5.24
C ASP A 47 -6.11 -9.85 4.27
N ILE A 48 -5.73 -9.72 2.99
CA ILE A 48 -6.62 -9.17 1.96
C ILE A 48 -7.87 -10.03 1.77
N ILE A 49 -7.72 -11.35 1.67
CA ILE A 49 -8.85 -12.28 1.51
C ILE A 49 -9.77 -12.23 2.74
N GLU A 50 -9.20 -12.19 3.94
CA GLU A 50 -9.96 -12.14 5.19
C GLU A 50 -10.71 -10.81 5.35
N LYS A 51 -10.08 -9.69 5.00
CA LYS A 51 -10.74 -8.39 4.91
C LYS A 51 -11.88 -8.42 3.91
N ALA A 52 -11.63 -8.87 2.68
CA ALA A 52 -12.62 -8.93 1.62
C ALA A 52 -13.83 -9.80 1.98
N ARG A 53 -13.64 -10.90 2.73
CA ARG A 53 -14.73 -11.75 3.21
C ARG A 53 -15.68 -11.04 4.19
N ASN A 54 -15.17 -10.07 4.94
CA ASN A 54 -15.91 -9.35 5.97
C ASN A 54 -16.35 -7.95 5.51
N VAL A 55 -16.13 -7.59 4.24
CA VAL A 55 -16.65 -6.32 3.70
C VAL A 55 -18.14 -6.48 3.44
N ASP A 56 -18.93 -5.79 4.24
CA ASP A 56 -20.33 -5.52 3.96
C ASP A 56 -20.39 -4.42 2.88
N MET A 57 -20.64 -4.82 1.64
CA MET A 57 -20.66 -3.92 0.49
C MET A 57 -21.81 -2.91 0.59
N ASP A 58 -22.96 -3.32 1.14
CA ASP A 58 -24.13 -2.45 1.29
C ASP A 58 -23.84 -1.35 2.31
N ARG A 59 -23.17 -1.69 3.42
CA ARG A 59 -22.73 -0.71 4.40
C ARG A 59 -21.68 0.25 3.82
N LEU A 60 -20.71 -0.28 3.06
CA LEU A 60 -19.65 0.53 2.45
C LEU A 60 -20.23 1.54 1.45
N GLU A 61 -21.21 1.13 0.65
CA GLU A 61 -21.91 1.99 -0.31
C GLU A 61 -22.65 3.13 0.41
N ASN A 62 -23.38 2.83 1.48
CA ASN A 62 -24.06 3.84 2.29
C ASN A 62 -23.07 4.86 2.92
N GLU A 63 -21.94 4.38 3.47
CA GLU A 63 -20.92 5.26 4.04
C GLU A 63 -20.30 6.20 2.98
N ILE A 64 -20.10 5.70 1.75
CA ILE A 64 -19.61 6.50 0.61
C ILE A 64 -20.65 7.56 0.19
N GLU A 65 -21.92 7.20 0.08
CA GLU A 65 -22.99 8.14 -0.27
C GLU A 65 -23.16 9.24 0.78
N GLU A 66 -23.12 8.88 2.07
CA GLU A 66 -23.17 9.87 3.16
C GLU A 66 -22.00 10.84 3.11
N GLU A 67 -20.78 10.34 2.88
CA GLU A 67 -19.59 11.18 2.78
C GLU A 67 -19.62 12.07 1.54
N ALA A 68 -20.07 11.54 0.40
CA ALA A 68 -20.28 12.32 -0.82
C ALA A 68 -21.30 13.45 -0.60
N ASN A 69 -22.40 13.15 0.08
CA ASN A 69 -23.42 14.14 0.45
C ASN A 69 -22.88 15.18 1.44
N ARG A 70 -22.08 14.78 2.44
CA ARG A 70 -21.38 15.71 3.34
C ARG A 70 -20.43 16.62 2.57
N LEU A 71 -19.63 16.06 1.65
CA LEU A 71 -18.70 16.79 0.81
C LEU A 71 -19.42 17.81 -0.06
N ALA A 72 -20.50 17.39 -0.74
CA ALA A 72 -21.35 18.24 -1.56
C ALA A 72 -21.93 19.38 -0.73
N ARG A 73 -22.53 19.10 0.43
CA ARG A 73 -23.09 20.13 1.32
C ARG A 73 -22.05 21.16 1.77
N ARG A 74 -20.82 20.74 2.09
CA ARG A 74 -19.73 21.69 2.40
C ARG A 74 -19.36 22.54 1.20
N LYS A 75 -19.26 21.93 0.02
CA LYS A 75 -18.85 22.62 -1.21
C LYS A 75 -19.91 23.61 -1.71
N TYR A 76 -21.19 23.26 -1.59
CA TYR A 76 -22.32 24.13 -1.97
C TYR A 76 -22.66 25.19 -0.91
N LYS A 77 -22.44 24.94 0.40
CA LYS A 77 -22.59 25.99 1.44
C LYS A 77 -21.56 27.13 1.33
N ILE A 78 -20.46 26.92 0.62
CA ILE A 78 -19.43 27.95 0.36
C ILE A 78 -19.80 28.81 -0.86
N LEU A 79 -20.85 28.44 -1.61
CA LEU A 79 -21.29 29.15 -2.82
C LEU A 79 -22.46 30.12 -2.59
N ASP A 80 -22.91 30.32 -1.34
CA ASP A 80 -23.84 31.39 -0.93
C ASP A 80 -23.08 32.57 -0.31
#